data_AF-A0A7S3DCA5-F1
#
_entry.id   AF-A0A7S3DCA5-F1
#
_cell.length_a   1.000
_cell.length_b   1.000
_cell.length_c   1.000
_cell.angle_alpha   90.00
_cell.angle_beta   90.00
_cell.angle_gamma   90.00
#
_symmetry.space_group_name_H-M   'P 1'
#
loop_
_entity.id
_entity.type
_entity.pdbx_description
1 polymer ?
#
loop_
_entity_poly.entity_id
_entity_poly.type
_entity_poly.pdbx_seq_one_letter_code
_entity_poly.pdbx_strand_id
1 'polypeptide(L)'
;MNVFTVVPCLFPMTITTTCSLSITLSSYNDDPIPDEYLGYISAHNMILGMTRLRQVRSAPNATCEIPTQVQSRIKVCYGDVSRTASGWAGELKEPESRWPNTGAEQYRWHNTSETQENSFSARLRSYPGSGFAVPIPRDEDERNALFDELESVRWLDERTRAVFVDFLVYNTNIDVLSIVKVMAEFPPTGGAIPSINMRNVRLGYLYPSRSTIFDLAWDGILLGVVLVYIIMLFVGCKRKGFKKQVLHFWGILDIANYFLFLIAYVLKFRAILICFNIDFPPPHNGFTNYETPGWSIDMWRNLMAINCTISWLKTFKFAGDVPFMAQIVHVIFKAGGDIASYLVIFVFVYMGFGLSHMLAYSYEVYEFRNLESTIYSLYRSVLGDFDFETMYFFNRGLGPFLFFAWTLLGLFILMNMFVAILMESYEDVKEEIPKKNIIEVLKSANFLKALATKSKFLALSSGLKKQMEQEKAKKAAEAGSGGGDDDKKDGKGEETKDKKADTPPEKEMPSLSKMVRNR
;
A
#
# COMPACT_ATOMS: atom_id res chain seq x y z
N MET A 1 -42.46 10.66 -7.69
CA MET A 1 -41.61 9.70 -8.43
C MET A 1 -41.02 8.77 -7.39
N ASN A 2 -41.41 7.50 -7.43
CA ASN A 2 -41.22 6.54 -6.34
C ASN A 2 -39.73 6.28 -6.08
N VAL A 3 -39.25 6.72 -4.91
CA VAL A 3 -37.94 6.33 -4.36
C VAL A 3 -37.86 4.80 -4.21
N PHE A 4 -39.00 4.12 -4.11
CA PHE A 4 -39.12 2.66 -4.04
C PHE A 4 -39.01 1.89 -5.36
N THR A 5 -38.86 2.54 -6.52
CA THR A 5 -38.58 1.81 -7.79
C THR A 5 -37.10 1.68 -8.11
N VAL A 6 -36.20 2.37 -7.37
CA VAL A 6 -34.73 2.26 -7.56
C VAL A 6 -34.03 1.54 -6.40
N VAL A 7 -34.66 1.51 -5.23
CA VAL A 7 -34.19 0.71 -4.07
C VAL A 7 -34.23 -0.83 -4.32
N PRO A 8 -35.07 -1.42 -5.20
CA PRO A 8 -35.02 -2.84 -5.53
C PRO A 8 -33.79 -3.27 -6.35
N CYS A 9 -32.91 -2.35 -6.76
CA CYS A 9 -31.62 -2.72 -7.35
C CYS A 9 -30.48 -2.75 -6.31
N LEU A 10 -30.68 -2.17 -5.12
CA LEU A 10 -29.70 -2.16 -4.04
C LEU A 10 -30.07 -3.11 -2.89
N PHE A 11 -31.35 -3.32 -2.61
CA PHE A 11 -31.75 -4.22 -1.52
C PHE A 11 -31.76 -5.71 -1.93
N PRO A 12 -32.47 -6.13 -2.99
CA PRO A 12 -32.43 -7.49 -3.51
C PRO A 12 -31.05 -7.90 -4.03
N MET A 13 -30.31 -6.96 -4.62
CA MET A 13 -29.09 -7.27 -5.38
C MET A 13 -27.78 -6.92 -4.66
N THR A 14 -27.82 -6.15 -3.57
CA THR A 14 -26.64 -6.00 -2.70
C THR A 14 -26.86 -6.54 -1.31
N ILE A 15 -28.02 -6.47 -0.65
CA ILE A 15 -28.18 -7.15 0.65
C ILE A 15 -28.51 -8.61 0.46
N THR A 16 -29.42 -9.00 -0.44
CA THR A 16 -29.63 -10.43 -0.70
C THR A 16 -28.44 -11.04 -1.40
N THR A 17 -27.69 -10.34 -2.25
CA THR A 17 -26.45 -10.88 -2.87
C THR A 17 -25.20 -10.74 -2.00
N THR A 18 -25.06 -9.76 -1.10
CA THR A 18 -23.96 -9.77 -0.10
C THR A 18 -24.28 -10.61 1.13
N CYS A 19 -25.55 -10.79 1.51
CA CYS A 19 -25.99 -11.81 2.47
C CYS A 19 -25.99 -13.21 1.85
N SER A 20 -26.30 -13.37 0.56
CA SER A 20 -26.05 -14.62 -0.19
C SER A 20 -24.65 -14.70 -0.81
N LEU A 21 -23.73 -13.77 -0.51
CA LEU A 21 -22.27 -13.95 -0.61
C LEU A 21 -21.65 -14.14 0.78
N SER A 22 -22.37 -13.76 1.83
CA SER A 22 -22.25 -14.33 3.18
C SER A 22 -22.90 -15.72 3.19
N ILE A 23 -22.66 -16.53 2.15
CA ILE A 23 -22.87 -17.97 2.17
C ILE A 23 -21.88 -18.50 3.20
N THR A 24 -22.25 -18.36 4.47
CA THR A 24 -22.03 -19.44 5.41
C THR A 24 -22.67 -20.63 4.75
N LEU A 25 -21.82 -21.54 4.30
CA LEU A 25 -22.20 -22.85 3.81
C LEU A 25 -23.15 -23.41 4.89
N SER A 26 -24.46 -23.37 4.65
CA SER A 26 -25.49 -23.83 5.61
C SER A 26 -25.77 -25.31 5.42
N SER A 27 -25.59 -25.80 4.20
CA SER A 27 -25.65 -27.22 3.84
C SER A 27 -24.66 -27.54 2.71
N TYR A 28 -24.18 -28.77 2.68
CA TYR A 28 -23.47 -29.34 1.53
C TYR A 28 -24.20 -30.63 1.13
N ASN A 29 -24.75 -30.69 -0.09
CA ASN A 29 -25.61 -31.79 -0.55
C ASN A 29 -26.77 -32.11 0.43
N ASP A 30 -27.50 -31.08 0.87
CA ASP A 30 -28.65 -31.19 1.82
C ASP A 30 -28.30 -31.72 3.22
N ASP A 31 -27.03 -32.04 3.51
CA ASP A 31 -26.56 -32.32 4.86
C ASP A 31 -26.29 -31.00 5.60
N PRO A 32 -26.80 -30.84 6.85
CA PRO A 32 -26.53 -29.66 7.65
C PRO A 32 -25.04 -29.63 8.00
N ILE A 33 -24.45 -28.45 7.85
CA ILE A 33 -23.04 -28.26 8.16
C ILE A 33 -22.87 -28.17 9.68
N PRO A 34 -21.91 -28.91 10.29
CA PRO A 34 -21.71 -28.89 11.74
C PRO A 34 -21.52 -27.46 12.27
N ASP A 35 -21.99 -27.20 13.50
CA ASP A 35 -21.90 -25.89 14.19
C ASP A 35 -20.49 -25.27 14.17
N GLU A 36 -19.46 -26.10 14.06
CA GLU A 36 -18.05 -25.69 13.97
C GLU A 36 -17.69 -24.94 12.66
N TYR A 37 -18.45 -25.14 11.59
CA TYR A 37 -18.23 -24.54 10.27
C TYR A 37 -19.22 -23.40 9.94
N LEU A 38 -20.16 -23.11 10.84
CA LEU A 38 -21.03 -21.94 10.74
C LEU A 38 -20.20 -20.65 10.87
N GLY A 39 -20.35 -19.74 9.90
CA GLY A 39 -19.56 -18.50 9.83
C GLY A 39 -18.40 -18.52 8.83
N TYR A 40 -18.16 -19.63 8.12
CA TYR A 40 -17.14 -19.70 7.07
C TYR A 40 -17.69 -19.28 5.70
N ILE A 41 -17.06 -18.29 5.08
CA ILE A 41 -17.24 -17.89 3.69
C ILE A 41 -16.35 -18.78 2.82
N SER A 42 -16.94 -19.50 1.86
CA SER A 42 -16.21 -20.37 0.92
C SER A 42 -15.26 -21.37 1.61
N ALA A 43 -15.68 -21.92 2.76
CA ALA A 43 -14.97 -22.93 3.57
C ALA A 43 -13.59 -22.54 4.17
N HIS A 44 -13.00 -21.38 3.83
CA HIS A 44 -11.64 -21.02 4.24
C HIS A 44 -11.53 -19.67 4.98
N ASN A 45 -12.53 -18.81 4.82
CA ASN A 45 -12.53 -17.46 5.38
C ASN A 45 -13.56 -17.42 6.52
N MET A 46 -13.13 -17.21 7.75
CA MET A 46 -14.03 -17.20 8.91
C MET A 46 -14.45 -15.78 9.27
N ILE A 47 -15.75 -15.54 9.46
CA ILE A 47 -16.26 -14.27 9.98
C ILE A 47 -15.98 -14.18 11.48
N LEU A 48 -15.26 -13.14 11.89
CA LEU A 48 -14.90 -12.89 13.29
C LEU A 48 -15.77 -11.79 13.90
N GLY A 49 -16.09 -11.94 15.19
CA GLY A 49 -16.86 -10.96 15.95
C GLY A 49 -18.29 -10.80 15.43
N MET A 50 -18.85 -9.60 15.65
CA MET A 50 -20.18 -9.23 15.15
C MET A 50 -20.11 -8.45 13.84
N THR A 51 -21.03 -8.75 12.93
CA THR A 51 -21.31 -7.91 11.76
C THR A 51 -22.28 -6.81 12.20
N ARG A 52 -22.07 -5.56 11.76
CA ARG A 52 -23.01 -4.47 12.10
C ARG A 52 -23.40 -3.65 10.88
N LEU A 53 -24.61 -3.13 10.94
CA LEU A 53 -25.13 -2.09 10.07
C LEU A 53 -24.99 -0.74 10.78
N ARG A 54 -24.50 0.29 10.12
CA ARG A 54 -24.45 1.65 10.67
C ARG A 54 -24.94 2.66 9.66
N GLN A 55 -25.80 3.57 10.10
CA GLN A 55 -26.42 4.59 9.26
C GLN A 55 -26.15 5.99 9.78
N VAL A 56 -25.88 6.87 8.83
CA VAL A 56 -25.76 8.32 9.04
C VAL A 56 -26.91 9.02 8.34
N ARG A 57 -27.62 9.87 9.08
CA ARG A 57 -28.81 10.59 8.62
C ARG A 57 -28.61 12.10 8.77
N SER A 58 -29.09 12.86 7.78
CA SER A 58 -29.10 14.32 7.82
C SER A 58 -30.35 14.84 8.55
N ALA A 59 -30.16 15.86 9.38
CA ALA A 59 -31.26 16.55 10.05
C ALA A 59 -32.08 17.39 9.04
N PRO A 60 -33.42 17.46 9.20
CA PRO A 60 -34.27 18.25 8.32
C PRO A 60 -33.93 19.75 8.43
N ASN A 61 -33.80 20.42 7.28
CA ASN A 61 -33.53 21.86 7.18
C ASN A 61 -32.25 22.34 7.90
N ALA A 62 -31.29 21.45 8.18
CA ALA A 62 -30.06 21.82 8.89
C ALA A 62 -28.99 22.39 7.96
N THR A 63 -28.84 21.82 6.75
CA THR A 63 -27.75 22.14 5.81
C THR A 63 -28.23 22.70 4.47
N CYS A 64 -29.52 23.02 4.38
CA CYS A 64 -30.13 23.57 3.18
C CYS A 64 -31.19 24.61 3.56
N GLU A 65 -31.32 25.61 2.70
CA GLU A 65 -32.36 26.63 2.81
C GLU A 65 -33.30 26.50 1.61
N ILE A 66 -34.60 26.52 1.88
CA ILE A 66 -35.62 26.41 0.84
C ILE A 66 -35.87 27.82 0.27
N PRO A 67 -35.69 28.04 -1.03
CA PRO A 67 -35.98 29.34 -1.64
C PRO A 67 -37.45 29.74 -1.43
N THR A 68 -37.68 31.02 -1.15
CA THR A 68 -39.02 31.56 -0.83
C THR A 68 -40.03 31.30 -1.95
N GLN A 69 -39.58 31.22 -3.20
CA GLN A 69 -40.42 30.96 -4.38
C GLN A 69 -41.06 29.56 -4.37
N VAL A 70 -40.44 28.57 -3.72
CA VAL A 70 -40.91 27.17 -3.71
C VAL A 70 -41.42 26.69 -2.35
N GLN A 71 -41.34 27.54 -1.33
CA GLN A 71 -41.70 27.22 0.05
C GLN A 71 -43.19 26.85 0.22
N SER A 72 -44.06 27.27 -0.72
CA SER A 72 -45.47 26.88 -0.74
C SER A 72 -45.69 25.38 -1.02
N ARG A 73 -44.75 24.73 -1.72
CA ARG A 73 -44.82 23.31 -2.10
C ARG A 73 -43.83 22.44 -1.34
N ILE A 74 -42.65 22.97 -1.03
CA ILE A 74 -41.56 22.23 -0.37
C ILE A 74 -41.39 22.79 1.03
N LYS A 75 -41.65 21.96 2.04
CA LYS A 75 -41.56 22.34 3.47
C LYS A 75 -40.30 21.85 4.17
N VAL A 76 -39.68 20.81 3.62
CA VAL A 76 -38.50 20.16 4.19
C VAL A 76 -37.48 19.93 3.08
N CYS A 77 -36.23 20.23 3.37
CA CYS A 77 -35.09 19.86 2.55
C CYS A 77 -34.08 19.09 3.39
N TYR A 78 -33.32 18.24 2.73
CA TYR A 78 -32.20 17.53 3.33
C TYR A 78 -30.97 17.91 2.53
N GLY A 79 -30.13 18.74 3.12
CA GLY A 79 -28.95 19.25 2.45
C GLY A 79 -27.84 18.21 2.46
N ASP A 80 -26.68 18.69 2.06
CA ASP A 80 -25.48 17.90 2.09
C ASP A 80 -24.84 17.89 3.49
N VAL A 81 -24.05 16.87 3.81
CA VAL A 81 -23.32 16.82 5.10
C VAL A 81 -21.96 17.49 4.94
N SER A 82 -21.53 18.26 5.93
CA SER A 82 -20.23 18.92 5.90
C SER A 82 -19.09 17.92 5.71
N ARG A 83 -18.09 18.31 4.91
CA ARG A 83 -16.88 17.52 4.66
C ARG A 83 -15.97 17.44 5.88
N THR A 84 -16.13 18.36 6.85
CA THR A 84 -15.25 18.47 8.01
C THR A 84 -15.98 18.13 9.30
N ALA A 85 -15.24 17.54 10.25
CA ALA A 85 -15.75 17.10 11.54
C ALA A 85 -16.40 18.23 12.38
N SER A 86 -15.98 19.47 12.15
CA SER A 86 -16.52 20.65 12.84
C SER A 86 -17.97 20.98 12.45
N GLY A 87 -18.42 20.57 11.25
CA GLY A 87 -19.79 20.83 10.79
C GLY A 87 -20.81 19.80 11.29
N TRP A 88 -20.38 18.60 11.68
CA TRP A 88 -21.31 17.49 11.97
C TRP A 88 -22.25 17.74 13.15
N ALA A 89 -21.88 18.61 14.08
CA ALA A 89 -22.71 18.96 15.23
C ALA A 89 -23.93 19.78 14.78
N GLY A 90 -25.13 19.19 14.90
CA GLY A 90 -26.40 19.82 14.50
C GLY A 90 -26.84 19.51 13.06
N GLU A 91 -25.92 19.09 12.19
CA GLU A 91 -26.25 18.58 10.84
C GLU A 91 -26.70 17.11 10.86
N LEU A 92 -26.16 16.35 11.81
CA LEU A 92 -26.32 14.90 11.94
C LEU A 92 -26.98 14.58 13.28
N LYS A 93 -28.31 14.69 13.35
CA LYS A 93 -29.14 14.12 14.42
C LYS A 93 -30.61 14.24 14.08
N GLU A 94 -31.34 13.13 14.06
CA GLU A 94 -32.80 13.17 14.02
C GLU A 94 -33.35 13.10 15.45
N PRO A 95 -34.45 13.79 15.79
CA PRO A 95 -35.13 13.57 17.06
C PRO A 95 -35.64 12.13 17.16
N GLU A 96 -35.36 11.47 18.30
CA GLU A 96 -35.73 10.06 18.57
C GLU A 96 -37.24 9.81 18.48
N SER A 97 -38.06 10.86 18.51
CA SER A 97 -39.53 10.82 18.36
C SER A 97 -40.04 10.25 17.03
N ARG A 98 -39.16 10.07 16.02
CA ARG A 98 -39.52 9.42 14.74
C ARG A 98 -39.72 7.92 14.90
N TRP A 99 -38.95 7.30 15.77
CA TRP A 99 -38.86 5.85 15.89
C TRP A 99 -39.89 5.30 16.89
N PRO A 100 -40.23 4.00 16.80
CA PRO A 100 -40.98 3.35 17.87
C PRO A 100 -40.26 3.53 19.21
N ASN A 101 -40.99 3.94 20.25
CA ASN A 101 -40.45 4.11 21.62
C ASN A 101 -40.24 2.74 22.31
N THR A 102 -39.57 1.81 21.64
CA THR A 102 -39.24 0.47 22.16
C THR A 102 -37.93 0.46 22.93
N GLY A 103 -37.11 1.51 22.81
CA GLY A 103 -35.78 1.57 23.42
C GLY A 103 -34.75 0.65 22.77
N ALA A 104 -35.09 0.05 21.61
CA ALA A 104 -34.21 -0.86 20.89
C ALA A 104 -32.99 -0.11 20.32
N GLU A 105 -31.84 -0.79 20.26
CA GLU A 105 -30.57 -0.19 19.82
C GLU A 105 -30.65 0.37 18.40
N GLN A 106 -31.44 -0.26 17.52
CA GLN A 106 -31.61 0.21 16.13
C GLN A 106 -32.22 1.61 15.96
N TYR A 107 -32.89 2.11 17.00
CA TYR A 107 -33.57 3.40 16.99
C TYR A 107 -32.84 4.48 17.80
N ARG A 108 -31.75 4.11 18.47
CA ARG A 108 -30.97 5.01 19.31
C ARG A 108 -29.77 5.57 18.54
N TRP A 109 -29.52 6.86 18.71
CA TRP A 109 -28.30 7.48 18.20
C TRP A 109 -27.11 7.11 19.08
N HIS A 110 -26.08 6.50 18.49
CA HIS A 110 -24.83 6.19 19.17
C HIS A 110 -23.77 7.23 18.85
N ASN A 111 -23.14 7.75 19.91
CA ASN A 111 -21.99 8.64 19.78
C ASN A 111 -20.74 7.85 19.37
N THR A 112 -19.74 8.56 18.84
CA THR A 112 -18.46 7.98 18.38
C THR A 112 -17.77 7.11 19.43
N SER A 113 -17.86 7.48 20.72
CA SER A 113 -17.31 6.70 21.82
C SER A 113 -18.07 5.40 22.08
N GLU A 114 -19.39 5.37 21.82
CA GLU A 114 -20.23 4.18 21.99
C GLU A 114 -20.07 3.21 20.81
N THR A 115 -20.02 3.74 19.58
CA THR A 115 -19.76 2.92 18.38
C THR A 115 -18.32 2.42 18.28
N GLN A 116 -17.42 3.00 19.10
CA GLN A 116 -15.98 2.80 19.08
C GLN A 116 -15.35 3.02 17.70
N GLU A 117 -15.99 3.78 16.82
CA GLU A 117 -15.60 3.93 15.41
C GLU A 117 -15.02 5.32 15.15
N ASN A 118 -14.00 5.42 14.31
CA ASN A 118 -13.47 6.71 13.89
C ASN A 118 -14.25 7.27 12.71
N SER A 119 -14.02 8.56 12.40
CA SER A 119 -14.49 9.10 11.13
C SER A 119 -13.89 8.34 9.94
N PHE A 120 -14.69 8.18 8.91
CA PHE A 120 -14.31 7.45 7.71
C PHE A 120 -14.42 8.35 6.48
N SER A 121 -13.34 8.49 5.72
CA SER A 121 -13.34 9.20 4.44
C SER A 121 -13.78 8.27 3.33
N ALA A 122 -15.00 8.46 2.86
CA ALA A 122 -15.62 7.75 1.76
C ALA A 122 -15.34 8.43 0.40
N ARG A 123 -15.98 7.95 -0.67
CA ARG A 123 -15.75 8.42 -2.05
C ARG A 123 -16.24 9.85 -2.25
N LEU A 124 -17.39 10.22 -1.71
CA LEU A 124 -17.90 11.59 -1.81
C LEU A 124 -17.42 12.46 -0.65
N ARG A 125 -17.54 11.96 0.58
CA ARG A 125 -17.35 12.77 1.80
C ARG A 125 -16.77 11.97 2.97
N SER A 126 -16.40 12.67 4.04
CA SER A 126 -16.08 12.04 5.31
C SER A 126 -17.33 11.98 6.20
N TYR A 127 -17.55 10.83 6.83
CA TYR A 127 -18.65 10.62 7.78
C TYR A 127 -18.09 10.37 9.19
N PRO A 128 -18.82 10.75 10.25
CA PRO A 128 -18.43 10.40 11.60
C PRO A 128 -18.55 8.90 11.86
N GLY A 129 -17.91 8.45 12.95
CA GLY A 129 -18.13 7.12 13.52
C GLY A 129 -19.45 7.00 14.28
N SER A 130 -20.10 8.10 14.63
CA SER A 130 -21.44 8.12 15.23
C SER A 130 -22.54 7.77 14.22
N GLY A 131 -23.70 7.35 14.70
CA GLY A 131 -24.84 6.98 13.87
C GLY A 131 -25.82 6.06 14.57
N PHE A 132 -26.82 5.61 13.82
CA PHE A 132 -27.69 4.50 14.23
C PHE A 132 -26.96 3.21 13.88
N ALA A 133 -26.64 2.38 14.86
CA ALA A 133 -25.86 1.17 14.69
C ALA A 133 -26.66 -0.04 15.17
N VAL A 134 -26.69 -1.10 14.36
CA VAL A 134 -27.47 -2.31 14.61
C VAL A 134 -26.57 -3.52 14.41
N PRO A 135 -26.40 -4.40 15.40
CA PRO A 135 -25.74 -5.68 15.18
C PRO A 135 -26.61 -6.55 14.27
N ILE A 136 -25.99 -7.23 13.31
CA ILE A 136 -26.67 -8.20 12.45
C ILE A 136 -26.52 -9.59 13.10
N PRO A 137 -27.63 -10.25 13.47
CA PRO A 137 -27.60 -11.60 14.01
C PRO A 137 -26.92 -12.59 13.06
N ARG A 138 -26.25 -13.59 13.63
CA ARG A 138 -25.66 -14.69 12.85
C ARG A 138 -26.72 -15.67 12.39
N ASP A 139 -27.70 -15.91 13.27
CA ASP A 139 -28.84 -16.76 12.96
C ASP A 139 -29.63 -16.20 11.80
N GLU A 140 -30.05 -17.08 10.89
CA GLU A 140 -30.72 -16.68 9.66
C GLU A 140 -32.14 -16.16 9.93
N ASP A 141 -32.89 -16.80 10.82
CA ASP A 141 -34.26 -16.42 11.12
C ASP A 141 -34.31 -15.08 11.87
N GLU A 142 -33.44 -14.91 12.88
CA GLU A 142 -33.31 -13.62 13.60
C GLU A 142 -32.86 -12.48 12.68
N ARG A 143 -31.92 -12.77 11.77
CA ARG A 143 -31.42 -11.79 10.80
C ARG A 143 -32.52 -11.37 9.82
N ASN A 144 -33.29 -12.33 9.29
CA ASN A 144 -34.37 -12.04 8.37
C ASN A 144 -35.47 -11.23 9.06
N ALA A 145 -35.84 -11.61 10.29
CA ALA A 145 -36.78 -10.85 11.11
C ALA A 145 -36.31 -9.41 11.38
N LEU A 146 -35.02 -9.20 11.63
CA LEU A 146 -34.44 -7.86 11.78
C LEU A 146 -34.59 -7.04 10.50
N PHE A 147 -34.28 -7.61 9.33
CA PHE A 147 -34.39 -6.88 8.06
C PHE A 147 -35.84 -6.55 7.71
N ASP A 148 -36.78 -7.47 7.97
CA ASP A 148 -38.21 -7.23 7.80
C ASP A 148 -38.69 -6.09 8.71
N GLU A 149 -38.21 -6.04 9.96
CA GLU A 149 -38.49 -4.93 10.87
C GLU A 149 -37.95 -3.60 10.32
N LEU A 150 -36.66 -3.57 9.93
CA LEU A 150 -36.01 -2.36 9.38
C LEU A 150 -36.70 -1.85 8.11
N GLU A 151 -37.21 -2.75 7.27
CA GLU A 151 -38.00 -2.39 6.09
C GLU A 151 -39.36 -1.82 6.47
N SER A 152 -40.07 -2.45 7.41
CA SER A 152 -41.40 -2.02 7.86
C SER A 152 -41.41 -0.59 8.42
N VAL A 153 -40.34 -0.20 9.12
CA VAL A 153 -40.18 1.14 9.72
C VAL A 153 -39.56 2.16 8.76
N ARG A 154 -39.21 1.76 7.53
CA ARG A 154 -38.47 2.57 6.55
C ARG A 154 -37.19 3.14 7.16
N TRP A 155 -36.38 2.24 7.73
CA TRP A 155 -35.12 2.62 8.35
C TRP A 155 -34.22 3.38 7.37
N LEU A 156 -34.27 3.05 6.08
CA LEU A 156 -33.71 3.85 5.00
C LEU A 156 -34.75 4.74 4.33
N ASP A 157 -34.41 6.02 4.18
CA ASP A 157 -35.26 7.04 3.57
C ASP A 157 -34.42 8.16 2.93
N GLU A 158 -35.07 9.21 2.42
CA GLU A 158 -34.42 10.35 1.75
C GLU A 158 -33.43 11.14 2.63
N ARG A 159 -33.43 10.91 3.95
CA ARG A 159 -32.53 11.55 4.93
C ARG A 159 -31.22 10.81 5.07
N THR A 160 -31.21 9.54 4.67
CA THR A 160 -30.03 8.71 4.72
C THR A 160 -28.94 9.33 3.84
N ARG A 161 -27.73 9.38 4.36
CA ARG A 161 -26.56 9.90 3.65
C ARG A 161 -25.50 8.83 3.43
N ALA A 162 -25.34 7.93 4.39
CA ALA A 162 -24.50 6.77 4.23
C ALA A 162 -25.00 5.60 5.06
N VAL A 163 -24.82 4.40 4.52
CA VAL A 163 -24.99 3.12 5.23
C VAL A 163 -23.67 2.37 5.13
N PHE A 164 -23.24 1.77 6.24
CA PHE A 164 -22.02 0.98 6.37
C PHE A 164 -22.39 -0.41 6.86
N VAL A 165 -21.73 -1.42 6.31
CA VAL A 165 -21.72 -2.79 6.81
C VAL A 165 -20.28 -3.11 7.16
N ASP A 166 -20.02 -3.26 8.46
CA ASP A 166 -18.69 -3.55 8.99
C ASP A 166 -18.62 -5.00 9.47
N PHE A 167 -17.61 -5.73 9.01
CA PHE A 167 -17.34 -7.10 9.46
C PHE A 167 -15.86 -7.45 9.29
N LEU A 168 -15.44 -8.50 9.99
CA LEU A 168 -14.07 -9.00 9.97
C LEU A 168 -14.05 -10.40 9.39
N VAL A 169 -13.07 -10.66 8.53
CA VAL A 169 -12.86 -11.97 7.94
C VAL A 169 -11.43 -12.39 8.21
N TYR A 170 -11.21 -13.59 8.74
CA TYR A 170 -9.88 -14.14 8.96
C TYR A 170 -9.68 -15.39 8.13
N ASN A 171 -8.59 -15.40 7.35
CA ASN A 171 -8.17 -16.56 6.61
C ASN A 171 -7.04 -17.27 7.36
N THR A 172 -7.33 -18.47 7.85
CA THR A 172 -6.41 -19.30 8.64
C THR A 172 -5.26 -19.86 7.81
N ASN A 173 -5.47 -20.10 6.50
CA ASN A 173 -4.46 -20.69 5.62
C ASN A 173 -3.29 -19.76 5.33
N ILE A 174 -3.54 -18.45 5.27
CA ILE A 174 -2.54 -17.42 4.93
C ILE A 174 -2.26 -16.42 6.06
N ASP A 175 -2.90 -16.59 7.22
CA ASP A 175 -2.76 -15.71 8.39
C ASP A 175 -3.08 -14.23 8.12
N VAL A 176 -4.16 -13.98 7.36
CA VAL A 176 -4.59 -12.63 6.99
C VAL A 176 -5.94 -12.30 7.60
N LEU A 177 -5.98 -11.20 8.35
CA LEU A 177 -7.19 -10.54 8.80
C LEU A 177 -7.59 -9.47 7.78
N SER A 178 -8.78 -9.62 7.21
CA SER A 178 -9.43 -8.67 6.32
C SER A 178 -10.47 -7.88 7.11
N ILE A 179 -10.21 -6.59 7.28
CA ILE A 179 -11.16 -5.63 7.86
C ILE A 179 -11.98 -5.08 6.70
N VAL A 180 -13.27 -5.41 6.65
CA VAL A 180 -14.13 -5.09 5.51
C VAL A 180 -15.18 -4.08 5.94
N LYS A 181 -15.27 -3.01 5.14
CA LYS A 181 -16.28 -1.97 5.26
C LYS A 181 -16.94 -1.80 3.89
N VAL A 182 -18.14 -2.34 3.76
CA VAL A 182 -19.00 -2.11 2.59
C VAL A 182 -19.86 -0.91 2.89
N MET A 183 -20.03 -0.02 1.91
CA MET A 183 -20.76 1.23 2.14
C MET A 183 -21.54 1.68 0.91
N ALA A 184 -22.66 2.33 1.18
CA ALA A 184 -23.51 2.97 0.17
C ALA A 184 -23.74 4.43 0.56
N GLU A 185 -23.28 5.36 -0.28
CA GLU A 185 -23.49 6.79 -0.11
C GLU A 185 -24.72 7.25 -0.89
N PHE A 186 -25.58 8.04 -0.25
CA PHE A 186 -26.82 8.59 -0.83
C PHE A 186 -26.67 10.11 -0.93
N PRO A 187 -26.22 10.65 -2.08
CA PRO A 187 -26.09 12.09 -2.25
C PRO A 187 -27.47 12.77 -2.24
N PRO A 188 -27.54 14.08 -1.90
CA PRO A 188 -28.80 14.81 -1.87
C PRO A 188 -29.48 14.92 -3.25
N THR A 189 -28.73 14.68 -4.33
CA THR A 189 -29.25 14.57 -5.71
C THR A 189 -30.04 13.28 -5.96
N GLY A 190 -30.03 12.33 -5.01
CA GLY A 190 -30.60 11.00 -5.16
C GLY A 190 -29.62 9.97 -5.75
N GLY A 191 -30.07 8.72 -5.84
CA GLY A 191 -29.22 7.58 -6.22
C GLY A 191 -28.43 7.01 -5.05
N ALA A 192 -27.70 5.92 -5.30
CA ALA A 192 -26.77 5.35 -4.33
C ALA A 192 -25.44 5.02 -5.01
N ILE A 193 -24.35 5.37 -4.34
CA ILE A 193 -22.99 5.15 -4.82
C ILE A 193 -22.34 4.13 -3.88
N PRO A 194 -22.22 2.87 -4.30
CA PRO A 194 -21.57 1.85 -3.50
C PRO A 194 -20.05 2.03 -3.54
N SER A 195 -19.39 1.68 -2.44
CA SER A 195 -17.95 1.50 -2.39
C SER A 195 -17.58 0.46 -1.33
N ILE A 196 -16.41 -0.12 -1.48
CA ILE A 196 -15.91 -1.15 -0.58
C ILE A 196 -14.50 -0.76 -0.19
N ASN A 197 -14.23 -0.77 1.11
CA ASN A 197 -12.89 -0.63 1.66
C ASN A 197 -12.50 -1.93 2.34
N MET A 198 -11.41 -2.55 1.89
CA MET A 198 -10.87 -3.78 2.47
C MET A 198 -9.42 -3.52 2.90
N ARG A 199 -9.15 -3.69 4.20
CA ARG A 199 -7.77 -3.64 4.72
C ARG A 199 -7.33 -5.03 5.09
N ASN A 200 -6.38 -5.54 4.33
CA ASN A 200 -5.77 -6.84 4.58
C ASN A 200 -4.49 -6.64 5.40
N VAL A 201 -4.46 -7.25 6.57
CA VAL A 201 -3.36 -7.17 7.53
C VAL A 201 -3.01 -8.58 7.99
N ARG A 202 -1.72 -8.93 7.93
CA ARG A 202 -1.26 -10.18 8.54
C ARG A 202 -1.43 -10.10 10.04
N LEU A 203 -2.06 -11.11 10.65
CA LEU A 203 -2.37 -11.06 12.09
C LEU A 203 -1.10 -10.87 12.93
N GLY A 204 0.00 -11.49 12.52
CA GLY A 204 1.32 -11.34 13.14
C GLY A 204 1.88 -9.91 13.24
N TYR A 205 1.40 -8.97 12.42
CA TYR A 205 1.79 -7.55 12.53
C TYR A 205 1.01 -6.81 13.63
N LEU A 206 -0.14 -7.33 14.03
CA LEU A 206 -0.98 -6.78 15.10
C LEU A 206 -0.70 -7.48 16.44
N TYR A 207 -0.57 -8.81 16.39
CA TYR A 207 -0.32 -9.69 17.52
C TYR A 207 0.99 -10.46 17.30
N PRO A 208 2.14 -9.89 17.70
CA PRO A 208 3.42 -10.58 17.59
C PRO A 208 3.40 -11.90 18.35
N SER A 209 3.74 -12.99 17.66
CA SER A 209 3.80 -14.35 18.21
C SER A 209 5.20 -14.94 18.01
N ARG A 210 5.44 -16.15 18.53
CA ARG A 210 6.71 -16.87 18.35
C ARG A 210 7.05 -17.07 16.86
N SER A 211 6.04 -17.24 16.01
CA SER A 211 6.22 -17.41 14.55
C SER A 211 6.70 -16.13 13.85
N THR A 212 6.46 -14.95 14.43
CA THR A 212 6.80 -13.64 13.84
C THR A 212 8.07 -13.05 14.45
N ILE A 213 8.77 -13.80 15.30
CA ILE A 213 9.96 -13.29 16.01
C ILE A 213 11.10 -12.93 15.04
N PHE A 214 11.21 -13.65 13.91
CA PHE A 214 12.17 -13.35 12.86
C PHE A 214 11.87 -12.01 12.18
N ASP A 215 10.60 -11.74 11.86
CA ASP A 215 10.16 -10.48 11.26
C ASP A 215 10.46 -9.30 12.20
N LEU A 216 10.14 -9.46 13.50
CA LEU A 216 10.42 -8.46 14.53
C LEU A 216 11.93 -8.23 14.74
N ALA A 217 12.74 -9.29 14.67
CA ALA A 217 14.19 -9.18 14.75
C ALA A 217 14.76 -8.38 13.56
N TRP A 218 14.26 -8.61 12.34
CA TRP A 218 14.67 -7.86 11.16
C TRP A 218 14.26 -6.38 11.28
N ASP A 219 13.05 -6.10 11.75
CA ASP A 219 12.62 -4.73 12.05
C ASP A 219 13.52 -4.04 13.07
N GLY A 220 13.91 -4.75 14.13
CA GLY A 220 14.83 -4.24 15.14
C GLY A 220 16.22 -3.92 14.57
N ILE A 221 16.75 -4.80 13.71
CA ILE A 221 18.02 -4.58 13.00
C ILE A 221 17.92 -3.36 12.08
N LEU A 222 16.86 -3.26 11.28
CA LEU A 222 16.65 -2.13 10.37
C LEU A 222 16.53 -0.81 11.13
N LEU A 223 15.73 -0.77 12.20
CA LEU A 223 15.61 0.40 13.07
C LEU A 223 16.96 0.76 13.70
N GLY A 224 17.71 -0.23 14.19
CA GLY A 224 19.06 -0.04 14.72
C GLY A 224 20.00 0.60 13.69
N VAL A 225 20.01 0.09 12.46
CA VAL A 225 20.78 0.66 11.34
C VAL A 225 20.38 2.11 11.06
N VAL A 226 19.09 2.40 10.99
CA VAL A 226 18.59 3.78 10.80
C VAL A 226 19.04 4.70 11.94
N LEU A 227 18.97 4.26 13.19
CA LEU A 227 19.44 5.04 14.35
C LEU A 227 20.95 5.32 14.28
N VAL A 228 21.77 4.34 13.89
CA VAL A 228 23.21 4.56 13.69
C VAL A 228 23.45 5.61 12.61
N TYR A 229 22.72 5.57 11.49
CA TYR A 229 22.83 6.58 10.43
C TYR A 229 22.39 7.98 10.88
N ILE A 230 21.35 8.08 11.70
CA ILE A 230 20.93 9.35 12.31
C ILE A 230 22.04 9.90 13.22
N ILE A 231 22.67 9.06 14.05
CA ILE A 231 23.80 9.46 14.90
C ILE A 231 24.99 9.92 14.04
N MET A 232 25.32 9.19 12.98
CA MET A 232 26.37 9.58 12.04
C MET A 232 26.08 10.94 11.39
N LEU A 233 24.82 11.22 11.05
CA LEU A 233 24.40 12.52 10.53
C LEU A 233 24.64 13.63 11.56
N PHE A 234 24.23 13.45 12.82
CA PHE A 234 24.46 14.43 13.88
C PHE A 234 25.95 14.71 14.14
N VAL A 235 26.78 13.66 14.19
CA VAL A 235 28.24 13.81 14.32
C VAL A 235 28.82 14.54 13.10
N GLY A 236 28.34 14.23 11.91
CA GLY A 236 28.70 14.92 10.66
C GLY A 236 28.37 16.41 10.72
N CYS A 237 27.18 16.79 11.19
CA CYS A 237 26.77 18.17 11.38
C CYS A 237 27.66 18.92 12.39
N LYS A 238 28.05 18.27 13.50
CA LYS A 238 28.96 18.87 14.49
C LYS A 238 30.37 19.12 13.94
N ARG A 239 30.87 18.24 13.06
CA ARG A 239 32.24 18.36 12.50
C ARG A 239 32.33 19.30 11.29
N LYS A 240 31.40 19.19 10.34
CA LYS A 240 31.46 19.89 9.04
C LYS A 240 30.55 21.13 8.96
N GLY A 241 29.76 21.37 10.01
CA GLY A 241 28.71 22.38 10.03
C GLY A 241 27.40 21.87 9.40
N PHE A 242 26.27 22.33 9.92
CA PHE A 242 24.92 21.90 9.51
C PHE A 242 24.68 22.12 8.01
N LYS A 243 24.99 23.33 7.51
CA LYS A 243 24.71 23.71 6.11
C LYS A 243 25.40 22.81 5.09
N LYS A 244 26.69 22.51 5.30
CA LYS A 244 27.49 21.72 4.35
C LYS A 244 27.08 20.25 4.32
N GLN A 245 26.63 19.71 5.45
CA GLN A 245 26.23 18.31 5.56
C GLN A 245 24.78 18.09 5.06
N VAL A 246 23.88 19.04 5.30
CA VAL A 246 22.43 18.85 5.13
C VAL A 246 21.87 19.48 3.85
N LEU A 247 22.29 20.70 3.49
CA LEU A 247 21.60 21.49 2.45
C LEU A 247 21.96 21.09 1.00
N HIS A 248 22.66 19.98 0.79
CA HIS A 248 22.86 19.45 -0.56
C HIS A 248 21.82 18.36 -0.84
N PHE A 249 21.56 18.10 -2.13
CA PHE A 249 20.53 17.16 -2.59
C PHE A 249 20.51 15.83 -1.84
N TRP A 250 21.64 15.12 -1.74
CA TRP A 250 21.66 13.81 -1.06
C TRP A 250 21.48 13.92 0.46
N GLY A 251 21.82 15.05 1.08
CA GLY A 251 21.65 15.28 2.51
C GLY A 251 20.17 15.44 2.88
N ILE A 252 19.43 16.18 2.05
CA ILE A 252 17.97 16.32 2.19
C ILE A 252 17.28 14.98 2.01
N LEU A 253 17.68 14.22 0.98
CA LEU A 253 17.16 12.89 0.69
C LEU A 253 17.53 11.89 1.80
N ASP A 254 18.71 12.02 2.41
CA ASP A 254 19.12 11.25 3.58
C ASP A 254 18.20 11.51 4.78
N ILE A 255 17.94 12.77 5.11
CA ILE A 255 17.04 13.17 6.21
C ILE A 255 15.61 12.69 5.95
N ALA A 256 15.09 12.92 4.73
CA ALA A 256 13.74 12.51 4.37
C ALA A 256 13.55 11.00 4.58
N ASN A 257 14.51 10.19 4.13
CA ASN A 257 14.46 8.74 4.29
C ASN A 257 14.46 8.31 5.77
N TYR A 258 15.35 8.85 6.59
CA TYR A 258 15.42 8.48 8.02
C TYR A 258 14.17 8.94 8.79
N PHE A 259 13.65 10.12 8.46
CA PHE A 259 12.43 10.64 9.08
C PHE A 259 11.20 9.81 8.72
N LEU A 260 11.06 9.43 7.45
CA LEU A 260 10.00 8.52 7.01
C LEU A 260 10.11 7.15 7.69
N PHE A 261 11.32 6.59 7.86
CA PHE A 261 11.52 5.34 8.61
C PHE A 261 11.03 5.48 10.05
N LEU A 262 11.37 6.59 10.73
CA LEU A 262 10.95 6.85 12.10
C LEU A 262 9.42 6.92 12.22
N ILE A 263 8.76 7.71 11.36
CA ILE A 263 7.30 7.82 11.36
C ILE A 263 6.65 6.45 11.10
N ALA A 264 7.16 5.71 10.12
CA ALA A 264 6.63 4.39 9.79
C ALA A 264 6.71 3.45 11.01
N TYR A 265 7.86 3.38 11.69
CA TYR A 265 7.98 2.55 12.89
C TYR A 265 7.10 3.03 14.04
N VAL A 266 6.94 4.34 14.25
CA VAL A 266 5.98 4.88 15.24
C VAL A 266 4.55 4.39 14.95
N LEU A 267 4.11 4.40 13.69
CA LEU A 267 2.78 3.89 13.31
C LEU A 267 2.64 2.38 13.54
N LYS A 268 3.68 1.59 13.23
CA LYS A 268 3.69 0.15 13.49
C LYS A 268 3.62 -0.15 14.99
N PHE A 269 4.44 0.52 15.81
CA PHE A 269 4.40 0.37 17.26
C PHE A 269 3.07 0.81 17.85
N ARG A 270 2.49 1.91 17.35
CA ARG A 270 1.14 2.35 17.74
C ARG A 270 0.09 1.27 17.47
N ALA A 271 0.14 0.61 16.31
CA ALA A 271 -0.79 -0.47 15.97
C ALA A 271 -0.70 -1.64 16.97
N ILE A 272 0.53 -2.07 17.31
CA ILE A 272 0.78 -3.14 18.28
C ILE A 272 0.29 -2.75 19.68
N LEU A 273 0.57 -1.52 20.14
CA LEU A 273 0.13 -1.03 21.45
C LEU A 273 -1.40 -0.95 21.57
N ILE A 274 -2.09 -0.59 20.48
CA ILE A 274 -3.55 -0.62 20.44
C ILE A 274 -4.05 -2.07 20.55
N CYS A 275 -3.48 -2.98 19.76
CA CYS A 275 -3.91 -4.39 19.77
C CYS A 275 -3.56 -5.12 21.07
N PHE A 276 -2.57 -4.65 21.84
CA PHE A 276 -2.25 -5.23 23.15
C PHE A 276 -3.42 -5.14 24.14
N ASN A 277 -4.32 -4.15 23.97
CA ASN A 277 -5.51 -3.99 24.82
C ASN A 277 -6.79 -4.55 24.18
N ILE A 278 -6.68 -5.23 23.03
CA ILE A 278 -7.80 -5.77 22.28
C ILE A 278 -7.63 -7.28 22.19
N ASP A 279 -8.54 -8.02 22.81
CA ASP A 279 -8.51 -9.48 22.74
C ASP A 279 -8.78 -9.98 21.32
N PHE A 280 -8.04 -11.02 20.91
CA PHE A 280 -8.25 -11.72 19.64
C PHE A 280 -8.40 -13.22 19.92
N PRO A 281 -9.43 -13.90 19.37
CA PRO A 281 -10.48 -13.35 18.48
C PRO A 281 -11.46 -12.43 19.21
N PRO A 282 -12.09 -11.46 18.51
CA PRO A 282 -13.07 -10.57 19.12
C PRO A 282 -14.32 -11.34 19.58
N PRO A 283 -15.01 -10.85 20.63
CA PRO A 283 -16.21 -11.49 21.16
C PRO A 283 -17.34 -11.53 20.12
N HIS A 284 -18.16 -12.58 20.13
CA HIS A 284 -19.24 -12.75 19.16
C HIS A 284 -20.34 -11.68 19.27
N ASN A 285 -20.58 -11.16 20.47
CA ASN A 285 -21.69 -10.24 20.76
C ASN A 285 -21.24 -8.78 20.88
N GLY A 286 -19.98 -8.48 20.56
CA GLY A 286 -19.40 -7.15 20.72
C GLY A 286 -18.64 -6.72 19.47
N PHE A 287 -18.81 -5.45 19.10
CA PHE A 287 -17.98 -4.86 18.05
C PHE A 287 -16.65 -4.46 18.64
N THR A 288 -15.59 -4.69 17.87
CA THR A 288 -14.24 -4.30 18.22
C THR A 288 -13.62 -3.62 17.02
N ASN A 289 -13.09 -2.41 17.22
CA ASN A 289 -12.55 -1.61 16.13
C ASN A 289 -11.12 -2.05 15.75
N TYR A 290 -11.01 -2.85 14.69
CA TYR A 290 -9.73 -3.17 14.04
C TYR A 290 -9.34 -2.20 12.91
N GLU A 291 -10.23 -1.28 12.50
CA GLU A 291 -9.93 -0.29 11.46
C GLU A 291 -8.80 0.66 11.89
N THR A 292 -8.76 1.06 13.17
CA THR A 292 -7.71 1.94 13.70
C THR A 292 -6.30 1.34 13.64
N PRO A 293 -6.04 0.13 14.20
CA PRO A 293 -4.75 -0.52 14.05
C PRO A 293 -4.48 -0.91 12.59
N GLY A 294 -5.51 -1.33 11.83
CA GLY A 294 -5.38 -1.66 10.41
C GLY A 294 -4.93 -0.48 9.54
N TRP A 295 -5.50 0.71 9.76
CA TRP A 295 -5.07 1.95 9.10
C TRP A 295 -3.63 2.31 9.44
N SER A 296 -3.21 2.10 10.70
CA SER A 296 -1.84 2.38 11.14
C SER A 296 -0.82 1.48 10.41
N ILE A 297 -1.15 0.19 10.22
CA ILE A 297 -0.33 -0.75 9.44
C ILE A 297 -0.35 -0.41 7.94
N ASP A 298 -1.49 -0.04 7.38
CA ASP A 298 -1.59 0.38 5.98
C ASP A 298 -0.72 1.62 5.69
N MET A 299 -0.77 2.63 6.58
CA MET A 299 0.08 3.80 6.49
C MET A 299 1.57 3.47 6.69
N TRP A 300 1.91 2.58 7.63
CA TRP A 300 3.28 2.06 7.74
C TRP A 300 3.76 1.45 6.42
N ARG A 301 2.94 0.62 5.77
CA ARG A 301 3.27 0.00 4.48
C ARG A 301 3.47 1.04 3.38
N ASN A 302 2.59 2.04 3.30
CA ASN A 302 2.70 3.12 2.32
C ASN A 302 3.98 3.95 2.50
N LEU A 303 4.33 4.28 3.75
CA LEU A 303 5.58 4.99 4.05
C LEU A 303 6.81 4.13 3.78
N MET A 304 6.76 2.83 4.08
CA MET A 304 7.85 1.90 3.76
C MET A 304 8.04 1.75 2.25
N ALA A 305 6.96 1.76 1.46
CA ALA A 305 7.03 1.73 0.00
C ALA A 305 7.74 2.99 -0.54
N ILE A 306 7.36 4.18 -0.07
CA ILE A 306 8.04 5.44 -0.42
C ILE A 306 9.51 5.39 -0.01
N ASN A 307 9.80 4.91 1.20
CA ASN A 307 11.17 4.76 1.68
C ASN A 307 11.99 3.81 0.82
N CYS A 308 11.42 2.69 0.39
CA CYS A 308 12.09 1.75 -0.50
C CYS A 308 12.51 2.44 -1.80
N THR A 309 11.63 3.23 -2.41
CA THR A 309 11.96 4.03 -3.60
C THR A 309 13.09 5.00 -3.32
N ILE A 310 13.04 5.75 -2.21
CA ILE A 310 14.11 6.69 -1.84
C ILE A 310 15.43 5.97 -1.60
N SER A 311 15.41 4.82 -0.93
CA SER A 311 16.59 3.99 -0.68
C SER A 311 17.19 3.45 -1.97
N TRP A 312 16.37 3.08 -2.96
CA TRP A 312 16.84 2.74 -4.30
C TRP A 312 17.41 3.95 -5.04
N LEU A 313 16.78 5.12 -4.95
CA LEU A 313 17.32 6.36 -5.53
C LEU A 313 18.69 6.72 -4.92
N LYS A 314 18.91 6.45 -3.63
CA LYS A 314 20.23 6.63 -3.00
C LYS A 314 21.33 5.77 -3.62
N THR A 315 21.00 4.65 -4.24
CA THR A 315 22.02 3.83 -4.92
C THR A 315 22.73 4.62 -6.03
N PHE A 316 22.07 5.60 -6.66
CA PHE A 316 22.69 6.49 -7.65
C PHE A 316 23.83 7.33 -7.07
N LYS A 317 23.79 7.66 -5.78
CA LYS A 317 24.89 8.36 -5.08
C LYS A 317 26.19 7.57 -5.17
N PHE A 318 26.10 6.25 -5.05
CA PHE A 318 27.24 5.33 -5.11
C PHE A 318 27.52 4.86 -6.54
N ALA A 319 26.50 4.85 -7.41
CA ALA A 319 26.67 4.57 -8.83
C ALA A 319 27.48 5.66 -9.55
N GLY A 320 27.54 6.89 -9.01
CA GLY A 320 28.38 7.96 -9.53
C GLY A 320 29.89 7.66 -9.55
N ASP A 321 30.35 6.60 -8.86
CA ASP A 321 31.73 6.13 -8.96
C ASP A 321 31.99 5.31 -10.24
N VAL A 322 30.91 4.87 -10.94
CA VAL A 322 31.00 4.17 -12.22
C VAL A 322 31.01 5.22 -13.35
N PRO A 323 32.02 5.23 -14.24
CA PRO A 323 32.21 6.30 -15.23
C PRO A 323 30.98 6.61 -16.10
N PHE A 324 30.26 5.58 -16.55
CA PHE A 324 29.04 5.74 -17.35
C PHE A 324 27.88 6.35 -16.56
N MET A 325 27.66 5.91 -15.32
CA MET A 325 26.58 6.41 -14.47
C MET A 325 26.88 7.83 -13.96
N ALA A 326 28.16 8.15 -13.70
CA ALA A 326 28.60 9.49 -13.36
C ALA A 326 28.18 10.52 -14.41
N GLN A 327 28.33 10.17 -15.70
CA GLN A 327 27.93 11.01 -16.81
C GLN A 327 26.42 11.28 -16.79
N ILE A 328 25.58 10.26 -16.68
CA ILE A 328 24.11 10.40 -16.64
C ILE A 328 23.68 11.28 -15.46
N VAL A 329 24.22 11.01 -14.27
CA VAL A 329 23.91 11.78 -13.06
C VAL A 329 24.33 13.25 -13.24
N HIS A 330 25.48 13.50 -13.86
CA HIS A 330 25.94 14.87 -14.11
C HIS A 330 25.05 15.62 -15.10
N VAL A 331 24.59 14.98 -16.18
CA VAL A 331 23.63 15.56 -17.13
C VAL A 331 22.36 15.99 -16.43
N ILE A 332 21.78 15.13 -15.57
CA ILE A 332 20.54 15.44 -14.85
C ILE A 332 20.72 16.65 -13.92
N PHE A 333 21.84 16.73 -13.18
CA PHE A 333 22.08 17.86 -12.30
C PHE A 333 22.40 19.15 -13.06
N LYS A 334 23.08 19.06 -14.21
CA LYS A 334 23.35 20.21 -15.08
C LYS A 334 22.06 20.75 -15.70
N ALA A 335 21.25 19.86 -16.28
CA ALA A 335 19.93 20.19 -16.85
C ALA A 335 18.94 20.69 -15.82
N GLY A 336 19.15 20.42 -14.52
CA GLY A 336 18.19 20.73 -13.46
C GLY A 336 17.80 22.21 -13.37
N GLY A 337 18.71 23.14 -13.65
CA GLY A 337 18.42 24.58 -13.69
C GLY A 337 17.47 24.97 -14.83
N ASP A 338 17.73 24.45 -16.02
CA ASP A 338 16.94 24.72 -17.23
C ASP A 338 15.60 24.00 -17.18
N ILE A 339 15.55 22.78 -16.64
CA ILE A 339 14.31 22.07 -16.35
C ILE A 339 13.47 22.84 -15.33
N ALA A 340 14.09 23.41 -14.28
CA ALA A 340 13.35 24.17 -13.27
C ALA A 340 12.72 25.45 -13.84
N SER A 341 13.42 26.17 -14.73
CA SER A 341 12.87 27.35 -15.40
C SER A 341 11.76 26.98 -16.39
N TYR A 342 11.95 25.90 -17.16
CA TYR A 342 10.93 25.34 -18.03
C TYR A 342 9.68 24.88 -17.28
N LEU A 343 9.84 24.24 -16.11
CA LEU A 343 8.72 23.75 -15.29
C LEU A 343 7.75 24.88 -14.91
N VAL A 344 8.23 26.12 -14.75
CA VAL A 344 7.36 27.27 -14.50
C VAL A 344 6.41 27.48 -15.69
N ILE A 345 6.95 27.53 -16.92
CA ILE A 345 6.15 27.69 -18.15
C ILE A 345 5.19 26.51 -18.31
N PHE A 346 5.69 25.29 -18.08
CA PHE A 346 4.89 24.07 -18.12
C PHE A 346 3.68 24.17 -17.19
N VAL A 347 3.89 24.53 -15.91
CA VAL A 347 2.79 24.65 -14.93
C VAL A 347 1.77 25.69 -15.35
N PHE A 348 2.19 26.85 -15.88
CA PHE A 348 1.25 27.87 -16.35
C PHE A 348 0.36 27.37 -17.49
N VAL A 349 0.95 26.74 -18.51
CA VAL A 349 0.19 26.19 -19.65
C VAL A 349 -0.71 25.04 -19.18
N TYR A 350 -0.15 24.13 -18.39
CA TYR A 350 -0.87 22.96 -17.86
C TYR A 350 -2.07 23.36 -17.01
N MET A 351 -1.91 24.35 -16.12
CA MET A 351 -3.00 24.88 -15.30
C MET A 351 -4.03 25.65 -16.13
N GLY A 352 -3.60 26.40 -17.15
CA GLY A 352 -4.51 27.09 -18.07
C GLY A 352 -5.45 26.11 -18.79
N PHE A 353 -4.89 25.04 -19.37
CA PHE A 353 -5.68 23.99 -19.99
C PHE A 353 -6.48 23.17 -18.98
N GLY A 354 -5.92 22.89 -17.79
CA GLY A 354 -6.63 22.17 -16.73
C GLY A 354 -7.87 22.91 -16.26
N LEU A 355 -7.78 24.21 -16.02
CA LEU A 355 -8.94 25.03 -15.66
C LEU A 355 -9.93 25.16 -16.82
N SER A 356 -9.45 25.29 -18.06
CA SER A 356 -10.32 25.37 -19.23
C SER A 356 -11.15 24.09 -19.45
N HIS A 357 -10.53 22.91 -19.36
CA HIS A 357 -11.25 21.62 -19.46
C HIS A 357 -12.22 21.41 -18.30
N MET A 358 -11.83 21.80 -17.07
CA MET A 358 -12.73 21.75 -15.92
C MET A 358 -13.95 22.64 -16.13
N LEU A 359 -13.77 23.88 -16.59
CA LEU A 359 -14.90 24.78 -16.85
C LEU A 359 -15.79 24.28 -18.00
N ALA A 360 -15.20 23.67 -19.03
CA ALA A 360 -15.94 23.14 -20.17
C ALA A 360 -16.75 21.89 -19.82
N TYR A 361 -16.23 20.98 -18.99
CA TYR A 361 -16.77 19.63 -18.82
C TYR A 361 -17.08 19.20 -17.39
N SER A 362 -16.90 20.06 -16.38
CA SER A 362 -17.03 19.67 -14.96
C SER A 362 -18.36 19.01 -14.58
N TYR A 363 -19.46 19.35 -15.26
CA TYR A 363 -20.79 18.82 -14.99
C TYR A 363 -21.16 17.60 -15.85
N GLU A 364 -20.40 17.33 -16.90
CA GLU A 364 -20.77 16.39 -17.96
C GLU A 364 -19.86 15.16 -18.00
N VAL A 365 -18.57 15.35 -17.71
CA VAL A 365 -17.54 14.31 -17.83
C VAL A 365 -16.84 14.09 -16.49
N TYR A 366 -16.83 12.84 -16.02
CA TYR A 366 -16.34 12.48 -14.69
C TYR A 366 -14.86 12.83 -14.49
N GLU A 367 -14.06 12.69 -15.53
CA GLU A 367 -12.63 12.97 -15.61
C GLU A 367 -12.31 14.43 -15.30
N PHE A 368 -13.24 15.36 -15.59
CA PHE A 368 -13.02 16.80 -15.49
C PHE A 368 -13.78 17.47 -14.32
N ARG A 369 -14.35 16.68 -13.41
CA ARG A 369 -15.22 17.17 -12.31
C ARG A 369 -14.53 18.08 -11.29
N ASN A 370 -13.22 17.95 -11.12
CA ASN A 370 -12.42 18.74 -10.21
C ASN A 370 -11.00 18.87 -10.73
N LEU A 371 -10.24 19.84 -10.20
CA LEU A 371 -8.91 20.15 -10.69
C LEU A 371 -7.94 18.94 -10.64
N GLU A 372 -8.00 18.14 -9.56
CA GLU A 372 -7.15 16.96 -9.39
C GLU A 372 -7.41 15.90 -10.47
N SER A 373 -8.68 15.53 -10.68
CA SER A 373 -9.09 14.58 -11.70
C SER A 373 -8.76 15.11 -13.10
N THR A 374 -8.92 16.42 -13.33
CA THR A 374 -8.55 17.04 -14.60
C THR A 374 -7.04 16.97 -14.85
N ILE A 375 -6.22 17.27 -13.84
CA ILE A 375 -4.75 17.16 -13.95
C ILE A 375 -4.35 15.72 -14.28
N TYR A 376 -4.94 14.72 -13.63
CA TYR A 376 -4.69 13.31 -13.91
C TYR A 376 -5.11 12.91 -15.34
N SER A 377 -6.24 13.45 -15.81
CA SER A 377 -6.76 13.14 -17.15
C SER A 377 -5.94 13.79 -18.25
N LEU A 378 -5.45 15.03 -18.05
CA LEU A 378 -4.50 15.66 -18.96
C LEU A 378 -3.15 14.92 -19.01
N TYR A 379 -2.69 14.38 -17.88
CA TYR A 379 -1.47 13.58 -17.85
C TYR A 379 -1.61 12.29 -18.67
N ARG A 380 -2.73 11.57 -18.48
CA ARG A 380 -3.09 10.39 -19.28
C ARG A 380 -3.18 10.71 -20.77
N SER A 381 -3.74 11.87 -21.11
CA SER A 381 -3.82 12.33 -22.49
C SER A 381 -2.45 12.52 -23.16
N VAL A 382 -1.42 12.97 -22.41
CA VAL A 382 -0.04 13.08 -22.96
C VAL A 382 0.57 11.70 -23.25
N LEU A 383 0.15 10.65 -22.53
CA LEU A 383 0.53 9.26 -22.80
C LEU A 383 -0.30 8.62 -23.93
N GLY A 384 -1.25 9.35 -24.51
CA GLY A 384 -2.13 8.87 -25.58
C GLY A 384 -3.44 8.23 -25.09
N ASP A 385 -3.72 8.25 -23.79
CA ASP A 385 -4.99 7.78 -23.20
C ASP A 385 -5.97 8.95 -23.07
N PHE A 386 -6.85 9.11 -24.08
CA PHE A 386 -7.88 10.14 -24.10
C PHE A 386 -9.18 9.61 -24.72
N ASP A 387 -10.31 10.06 -24.17
CA ASP A 387 -11.65 9.77 -24.72
C ASP A 387 -12.18 11.00 -25.48
N PHE A 388 -11.87 11.06 -26.77
CA PHE A 388 -12.33 12.13 -27.65
C PHE A 388 -13.84 12.07 -27.93
N GLU A 389 -14.41 10.88 -27.98
CA GLU A 389 -15.82 10.67 -28.33
C GLU A 389 -16.73 11.33 -27.30
N THR A 390 -16.44 11.12 -26.02
CA THR A 390 -17.16 11.75 -24.91
C THR A 390 -17.06 13.28 -24.97
N MET A 391 -15.87 13.84 -25.23
CA MET A 391 -15.69 15.29 -25.36
C MET A 391 -16.48 15.89 -26.53
N TYR A 392 -16.49 15.22 -27.68
CA TYR A 392 -17.23 15.66 -28.86
C TYR A 392 -18.75 15.58 -28.65
N PHE A 393 -19.22 14.53 -27.96
CA PHE A 393 -20.64 14.30 -27.69
C PHE A 393 -21.28 15.46 -26.92
N PHE A 394 -20.61 15.92 -25.85
CA PHE A 394 -21.11 16.99 -25.01
C PHE A 394 -20.94 18.38 -25.63
N ASN A 395 -19.78 18.66 -26.25
CA ASN A 395 -19.56 19.94 -26.90
C ASN A 395 -18.83 19.80 -28.25
N ARG A 396 -19.62 19.77 -29.31
CA ARG A 396 -19.15 19.58 -30.70
C ARG A 396 -18.17 20.66 -31.18
N GLY A 397 -18.18 21.85 -30.60
CA GLY A 397 -17.30 22.95 -30.99
C GLY A 397 -16.08 23.07 -30.08
N LEU A 398 -16.32 23.32 -28.79
CA LEU A 398 -15.26 23.57 -27.81
C LEU A 398 -14.43 22.31 -27.53
N GLY A 399 -15.03 21.11 -27.60
CA GLY A 399 -14.34 19.84 -27.34
C GLY A 399 -13.21 19.55 -28.29
N PRO A 400 -13.49 19.48 -29.61
CA PRO A 400 -12.43 19.36 -30.60
C PRO A 400 -11.39 20.46 -30.48
N PHE A 401 -11.81 21.72 -30.29
CA PHE A 401 -10.87 22.83 -30.16
C PHE A 401 -9.91 22.65 -28.99
N LEU A 402 -10.41 22.41 -27.77
CA LEU A 402 -9.59 22.23 -26.58
C LEU A 402 -8.70 20.98 -26.68
N PHE A 403 -9.24 19.88 -27.22
CA PHE A 403 -8.50 18.65 -27.42
C PHE A 403 -7.33 18.83 -28.40
N PHE A 404 -7.57 19.41 -29.58
CA PHE A 404 -6.52 19.66 -30.57
C PHE A 404 -5.49 20.66 -30.07
N ALA A 405 -5.93 21.73 -29.40
CA ALA A 405 -5.03 22.72 -28.81
C ALA A 405 -4.13 22.10 -27.72
N TRP A 406 -4.70 21.27 -26.83
CA TRP A 406 -3.94 20.54 -25.82
C TRP A 406 -2.98 19.53 -26.44
N THR A 407 -3.42 18.78 -27.44
CA THR A 407 -2.55 17.79 -28.11
C THR A 407 -1.39 18.50 -28.79
N LEU A 408 -1.62 19.61 -29.49
CA LEU A 408 -0.55 20.40 -30.11
C LEU A 408 0.44 20.95 -29.07
N LEU A 409 -0.07 21.61 -28.03
CA LEU A 409 0.78 22.28 -27.04
C LEU A 409 1.41 21.29 -26.05
N GLY A 410 0.62 20.42 -25.44
CA GLY A 410 1.04 19.44 -24.44
C GLY A 410 1.91 18.32 -24.99
N LEU A 411 1.51 17.71 -26.11
CA LEU A 411 2.25 16.58 -26.69
C LEU A 411 3.42 17.06 -27.55
N PHE A 412 3.18 17.96 -28.51
CA PHE A 412 4.21 18.27 -29.50
C PHE A 412 5.17 19.38 -29.08
N ILE A 413 4.73 20.36 -28.28
CA ILE A 413 5.60 21.47 -27.89
C ILE A 413 6.25 21.16 -26.54
N LEU A 414 5.45 20.92 -25.49
CA LEU A 414 5.96 20.75 -24.14
C LEU A 414 6.89 19.53 -24.03
N MET A 415 6.49 18.33 -24.47
CA MET A 415 7.38 17.15 -24.39
C MET A 415 8.66 17.31 -25.20
N ASN A 416 8.59 17.85 -26.41
CA ASN A 416 9.78 18.00 -27.25
C ASN A 416 10.75 19.06 -26.69
N MET A 417 10.23 20.09 -26.03
CA MET A 417 11.06 21.09 -25.36
C MET A 417 11.82 20.48 -24.17
N PHE A 418 11.17 19.61 -23.38
CA PHE A 418 11.84 18.86 -22.31
C PHE A 418 12.97 17.98 -22.85
N VAL A 419 12.74 17.26 -23.95
CA VAL A 419 13.77 16.45 -24.62
C VAL A 419 14.92 17.30 -25.14
N ALA A 420 14.63 18.46 -25.74
CA ALA A 420 15.66 19.37 -26.25
C ALA A 420 16.61 19.86 -25.14
N ILE A 421 16.07 20.28 -23.99
CA ILE A 421 16.87 20.72 -22.83
C ILE A 421 17.81 19.60 -22.35
N LEU A 422 17.32 18.36 -22.29
CA LEU A 422 18.13 17.20 -21.92
C LEU A 422 19.23 16.90 -22.94
N MET A 423 18.94 17.04 -24.23
CA MET A 423 19.92 16.82 -25.30
C MET A 423 21.06 17.85 -25.24
N GLU A 424 20.73 19.12 -25.07
CA GLU A 424 21.72 20.21 -24.93
C GLU A 424 22.63 19.97 -23.73
N SER A 425 22.06 19.68 -22.56
CA SER A 425 22.83 19.35 -21.35
C SER A 425 23.69 18.08 -21.53
N TYR A 426 23.21 17.10 -22.29
CA TYR A 426 23.96 15.89 -22.60
C TYR A 426 25.18 16.18 -23.49
N GLU A 427 25.02 17.02 -24.51
CA GLU A 427 26.11 17.46 -25.38
C GLU A 427 27.18 18.21 -24.60
N ASP A 428 26.79 19.17 -23.75
CA ASP A 428 27.75 19.92 -22.94
C ASP A 428 28.56 19.01 -22.01
N VAL A 429 27.90 18.06 -21.33
CA VAL A 429 28.58 17.12 -20.44
C VAL A 429 29.50 16.18 -21.23
N LYS A 430 29.09 15.76 -22.43
CA LYS A 430 29.91 14.93 -23.30
C LYS A 430 31.18 15.66 -23.75
N GLU A 431 31.13 16.98 -23.94
CA GLU A 431 32.29 17.83 -24.24
C GLU A 431 33.16 18.09 -23.00
N GLU A 432 32.55 18.28 -21.83
CA GLU A 432 33.23 18.50 -20.54
C GLU A 432 33.90 17.26 -19.94
N ILE A 433 33.55 16.06 -20.41
CA ILE A 433 34.27 14.83 -20.10
C ILE A 433 35.29 14.60 -21.24
N PRO A 434 36.45 15.28 -21.25
CA PRO A 434 37.51 14.92 -22.19
C PRO A 434 37.93 13.49 -21.91
N LYS A 435 38.56 12.85 -22.90
CA LYS A 435 39.15 11.49 -22.95
C LYS A 435 40.13 11.13 -21.81
N LYS A 436 40.06 11.74 -20.63
CA LYS A 436 40.91 11.53 -19.47
C LYS A 436 40.59 10.24 -18.70
N ASN A 437 39.36 9.75 -18.68
CA ASN A 437 39.00 8.73 -17.68
C ASN A 437 39.04 7.27 -18.16
N ILE A 438 39.02 6.95 -19.45
CA ILE A 438 39.04 5.52 -19.83
C ILE A 438 40.45 4.94 -19.65
N ILE A 439 41.50 5.69 -20.00
CA ILE A 439 42.89 5.23 -19.89
C ILE A 439 43.41 5.35 -18.45
N GLU A 440 42.98 6.36 -17.67
CA GLU A 440 43.35 6.45 -16.24
C GLU A 440 42.56 5.49 -15.34
N VAL A 441 41.29 5.16 -15.65
CA VAL A 441 40.53 4.13 -14.92
C VAL A 441 41.03 2.72 -15.27
N LEU A 442 41.47 2.47 -16.51
CA LEU A 442 42.19 1.24 -16.86
C LEU A 442 43.57 1.16 -16.19
N LYS A 443 44.26 2.29 -15.99
CA LYS A 443 45.54 2.35 -15.26
C LYS A 443 45.39 2.31 -13.74
N SER A 444 44.26 2.74 -13.18
CA SER A 444 43.94 2.65 -11.76
C SER A 444 43.45 1.25 -11.35
N ALA A 445 43.96 0.22 -12.03
CA ALA A 445 43.95 -1.21 -11.70
C ALA A 445 44.55 -1.55 -10.30
N ASN A 446 44.47 -0.63 -9.35
CA ASN A 446 44.43 -0.89 -7.93
C ASN A 446 43.23 -1.77 -7.53
N PHE A 447 42.17 -1.86 -8.34
CA PHE A 447 41.08 -2.83 -8.12
C PHE A 447 41.54 -4.28 -8.37
N LEU A 448 42.40 -4.51 -9.37
CA LEU A 448 43.04 -5.82 -9.61
C LEU A 448 44.13 -6.12 -8.58
N LYS A 449 44.88 -5.12 -8.10
CA LYS A 449 45.80 -5.30 -6.97
C LYS A 449 45.06 -5.59 -5.66
N ALA A 450 43.89 -5.01 -5.42
CA ALA A 450 43.05 -5.31 -4.27
C ALA A 450 42.53 -6.76 -4.32
N LEU A 451 42.15 -7.25 -5.50
CA LEU A 451 41.83 -8.66 -5.73
C LEU A 451 43.05 -9.59 -5.57
N ALA A 452 44.25 -9.15 -5.95
CA ALA A 452 45.49 -9.89 -5.71
C ALA A 452 45.82 -10.03 -4.20
N THR A 453 45.27 -9.17 -3.33
CA THR A 453 45.40 -9.32 -1.86
C THR A 453 44.66 -10.53 -1.31
N LYS A 454 43.68 -11.12 -2.04
CA LYS A 454 43.11 -12.44 -1.69
C LYS A 454 44.17 -13.55 -1.73
N SER A 455 45.24 -13.40 -2.52
CA SER A 455 46.35 -14.37 -2.53
C SER A 455 47.12 -14.41 -1.20
N LYS A 456 47.23 -13.27 -0.49
CA LYS A 456 47.87 -13.22 0.84
C LYS A 456 47.00 -13.88 1.92
N PHE A 457 45.67 -13.80 1.80
CA PHE A 457 44.75 -14.49 2.72
C PHE A 457 44.74 -16.02 2.47
N LEU A 458 44.82 -16.45 1.20
CA LEU A 458 44.98 -17.86 0.84
C LEU A 458 46.35 -18.43 1.27
N ALA A 459 47.43 -17.65 1.14
CA ALA A 459 48.76 -18.00 1.64
C ALA A 459 48.80 -18.09 3.18
N LEU A 460 48.09 -17.20 3.89
CA LEU A 460 47.96 -17.26 5.34
C LEU A 460 47.15 -18.49 5.79
N SER A 461 46.09 -18.86 5.06
CA SER A 461 45.28 -20.05 5.36
C SER A 461 46.00 -21.38 5.13
N SER A 462 46.91 -21.43 4.15
CA SER A 462 47.73 -22.62 3.87
C SER A 462 48.90 -22.76 4.85
N GLY A 463 49.48 -21.65 5.31
CA GLY A 463 50.44 -21.64 6.42
C GLY A 463 49.83 -22.13 7.73
N LEU A 464 48.59 -21.71 8.04
CA LEU A 464 47.87 -22.13 9.24
C LEU A 464 47.48 -23.63 9.19
N LYS A 465 47.14 -24.16 8.00
CA LYS A 465 46.91 -25.60 7.80
C LYS A 465 48.17 -26.45 8.04
N LYS A 466 49.33 -26.02 7.55
CA LYS A 466 50.60 -26.72 7.78
C LYS A 466 51.01 -26.71 9.26
N GLN A 467 50.77 -25.60 9.97
CA GLN A 467 51.03 -25.54 11.41
C GLN A 467 50.09 -26.47 12.20
N MET A 468 48.81 -26.54 11.85
CA MET A 468 47.86 -27.48 12.46
C MET A 468 48.21 -28.95 12.17
N GLU A 469 48.70 -29.28 10.97
CA GLU A 469 49.16 -30.64 10.63
C GLU A 469 50.45 -31.02 11.37
N GLN A 470 51.40 -30.09 11.52
CA GLN A 470 52.62 -30.31 12.31
C GLN A 470 52.31 -30.46 13.82
N GLU A 471 51.33 -29.72 14.33
CA GLU A 471 50.90 -29.83 15.73
C GLU A 471 50.15 -31.15 15.98
N LYS A 472 49.34 -31.62 15.01
CA LYS A 472 48.72 -32.96 15.05
C LYS A 472 49.75 -34.08 14.95
N ALA A 473 50.79 -33.93 14.12
CA ALA A 473 51.89 -34.90 14.02
C ALA A 473 52.74 -34.95 15.31
N LYS A 474 52.98 -33.80 15.96
CA LYS A 474 53.64 -33.76 17.29
C LYS A 474 52.80 -34.43 18.37
N LYS A 475 51.50 -34.16 18.42
CA LYS A 475 50.59 -34.80 19.39
C LYS A 475 50.46 -36.32 19.14
N ALA A 476 50.56 -36.77 17.90
CA ALA A 476 50.61 -38.20 17.57
C ALA A 476 51.96 -38.86 17.96
N ALA A 477 53.07 -38.13 17.88
CA ALA A 477 54.38 -38.62 18.32
C ALA A 477 54.49 -38.69 19.86
N GLU A 478 53.86 -37.75 20.57
CA GLU A 478 53.79 -37.76 22.04
C GLU A 478 52.82 -38.83 22.58
N ALA A 479 51.81 -39.22 21.80
CA ALA A 479 50.93 -40.36 22.11
C ALA A 479 51.55 -41.74 21.80
N GLY A 480 52.70 -41.78 21.10
CA GLY A 480 53.38 -43.01 20.67
C GLY A 480 54.48 -43.52 21.62
N SER A 481 54.80 -42.81 22.71
CA SER A 481 55.78 -43.29 23.69
C SER A 481 55.09 -43.72 25.00
N GLY A 482 54.50 -44.90 24.98
CA GLY A 482 53.96 -45.52 26.18
C GLY A 482 53.29 -46.87 25.92
N GLY A 483 54.06 -47.96 25.97
CA GLY A 483 53.54 -49.33 26.06
C GLY A 483 54.27 -50.31 25.15
N GLY A 484 55.05 -51.21 25.75
CA GLY A 484 55.83 -52.24 25.06
C GLY A 484 55.17 -53.63 24.99
N ASP A 485 55.95 -54.51 24.36
CA ASP A 485 56.00 -55.99 24.34
C ASP A 485 54.89 -56.87 23.71
N ASP A 486 55.43 -57.80 22.89
CA ASP A 486 54.97 -59.13 22.45
C ASP A 486 53.67 -59.21 21.60
N ASP A 487 53.53 -59.99 20.52
CA ASP A 487 54.09 -61.30 20.19
C ASP A 487 53.88 -61.63 18.68
N LYS A 488 54.53 -62.70 18.25
CA LYS A 488 54.70 -63.36 16.93
C LYS A 488 53.50 -63.61 15.97
N LYS A 489 53.91 -63.79 14.68
CA LYS A 489 53.41 -64.73 13.61
C LYS A 489 52.07 -64.39 12.93
N ASP A 490 51.76 -64.65 11.65
CA ASP A 490 52.30 -65.35 10.44
C ASP A 490 51.63 -64.61 9.23
N GLY A 491 52.24 -64.35 8.06
CA GLY A 491 52.36 -65.29 6.94
C GLY A 491 51.67 -64.78 5.64
N LYS A 492 52.38 -64.85 4.50
CA LYS A 492 51.95 -64.81 3.07
C LYS A 492 51.31 -63.48 2.57
N GLY A 493 51.70 -62.83 1.47
CA GLY A 493 52.42 -63.21 0.25
C GLY A 493 51.46 -63.05 -0.95
N GLU A 494 51.66 -62.03 -1.81
CA GLU A 494 51.52 -62.14 -3.29
C GLU A 494 51.83 -60.82 -4.03
N GLU A 495 52.45 -61.00 -5.19
CA GLU A 495 52.97 -60.01 -6.15
C GLU A 495 51.94 -59.58 -7.21
N THR A 496 52.18 -58.40 -7.79
CA THR A 496 51.83 -57.95 -9.16
C THR A 496 50.33 -57.76 -9.50
N LYS A 497 49.88 -56.82 -10.35
CA LYS A 497 50.43 -56.30 -11.62
C LYS A 497 49.65 -55.04 -12.09
N ASP A 498 50.26 -54.28 -13.00
CA ASP A 498 49.72 -53.14 -13.77
C ASP A 498 48.28 -53.29 -14.31
N LYS A 499 47.57 -52.16 -14.46
CA LYS A 499 46.76 -51.83 -15.65
C LYS A 499 46.30 -50.36 -15.70
N LYS A 500 46.59 -49.72 -16.85
CA LYS A 500 45.98 -48.50 -17.40
C LYS A 500 44.48 -48.71 -17.71
N ALA A 501 43.72 -47.62 -17.64
CA ALA A 501 42.44 -47.27 -18.30
C ALA A 501 41.60 -46.44 -17.31
N ASP A 502 40.74 -45.48 -17.62
CA ASP A 502 40.39 -44.70 -18.82
C ASP A 502 39.54 -43.54 -18.28
N THR A 503 39.61 -42.39 -18.92
CA THR A 503 38.81 -41.19 -18.61
C THR A 503 37.36 -41.37 -19.08
N PRO A 504 36.31 -41.03 -18.30
CA PRO A 504 34.96 -40.93 -18.83
C PRO A 504 34.62 -39.49 -19.27
N PRO A 505 33.70 -39.30 -20.25
CA PRO A 505 33.50 -38.02 -20.91
C PRO A 505 32.50 -37.10 -20.21
N GLU A 506 32.70 -35.83 -20.53
CA GLU A 506 31.93 -34.63 -20.23
C GLU A 506 30.51 -34.71 -20.85
N LYS A 507 29.46 -34.46 -20.03
CA LYS A 507 28.09 -34.29 -20.51
C LYS A 507 27.75 -32.80 -20.58
N GLU A 508 27.60 -32.29 -21.80
CA GLU A 508 27.06 -30.97 -22.09
C GLU A 508 25.56 -30.89 -21.73
N MET A 509 25.14 -29.78 -21.10
CA MET A 509 23.74 -29.40 -20.87
C MET A 509 23.25 -28.50 -22.02
N PRO A 510 22.06 -28.73 -22.62
CA PRO A 510 21.55 -27.88 -23.70
C PRO A 510 20.95 -26.55 -23.20
N SER A 511 21.05 -25.54 -24.08
CA SER A 511 20.59 -24.15 -23.93
C SER A 511 19.09 -23.98 -23.68
N LEU A 512 18.78 -22.96 -22.87
CA LEU A 512 17.47 -22.54 -22.34
C LEU A 512 16.45 -21.98 -23.36
N SER A 513 16.54 -22.29 -24.65
CA SER A 513 15.66 -21.70 -25.70
C SER A 513 14.47 -22.58 -26.13
N LYS A 514 14.16 -23.67 -25.41
CA LYS A 514 13.08 -24.61 -25.77
C LYS A 514 12.01 -24.90 -24.71
N MET A 515 11.89 -24.10 -23.65
CA MET A 515 10.83 -24.25 -22.63
C MET A 515 9.78 -23.12 -22.64
N VAL A 516 9.30 -22.74 -23.82
CA VAL A 516 8.05 -21.94 -23.95
C VAL A 516 7.22 -22.52 -25.10
N ARG A 517 6.56 -23.64 -24.82
CA ARG A 517 5.27 -24.03 -25.42
C ARG A 517 4.72 -25.22 -24.62
N ASN A 518 3.51 -25.04 -24.12
CA ASN A 518 2.73 -25.95 -23.26
C ASN A 518 3.01 -25.85 -21.75
N ARG A 519 2.48 -24.79 -21.15
CA ARG A 519 1.62 -24.88 -19.96
C ARG A 519 0.62 -23.75 -19.97
#